data_AF-A0A1B6BEV8-F1
#
_entry.id   AF-A0A1B6BEV8-F1
#
_cell.length_a   1.000
_cell.length_b   1.000
_cell.length_c   1.000
_cell.angle_alpha   90.00
_cell.angle_beta   90.00
_cell.angle_gamma   90.00
#
_symmetry.space_group_name_H-M   'P 1'
#
loop_
_entity.id
_entity.type
_entity.pdbx_description
1 polymer ?
#
loop_
_entity_poly.entity_id
_entity_poly.type
_entity_poly.pdbx_seq_one_letter_code
_entity_poly.pdbx_strand_id
1 'polypeptide(L)'
;MLLNILFAAAVTFSIFLMVEFVKSIQQFLIFKKVRETILLSSFSYLKQTPHSIVDLNKLREMLLGKLSETKLSKWVNDLKITWQSSDAIQFVFELKFNELKPKYKFVIGLKDIEEIVNKANG
;
A
#
# COMPACT_ATOMS: atom_id res chain seq x y z
N MET A 1 -4.03 24.86 42.81
CA MET A 1 -2.91 23.97 42.43
C MET A 1 -3.39 22.75 41.65
N LEU A 2 -4.33 21.95 42.19
CA LEU A 2 -4.93 20.78 41.52
C LEU A 2 -5.61 21.09 40.17
N LEU A 3 -6.33 22.22 40.07
CA LEU A 3 -6.99 22.65 38.83
C LEU A 3 -5.99 22.90 37.69
N ASN A 4 -4.84 23.53 38.00
CA ASN A 4 -3.81 23.82 37.01
C ASN A 4 -3.11 22.54 36.52
N ILE A 5 -2.97 21.54 37.41
CA ILE A 5 -2.44 20.22 37.06
C ILE A 5 -3.39 19.47 36.12
N LEU A 6 -4.70 19.50 36.40
CA LEU A 6 -5.73 18.92 35.53
C LEU A 6 -5.77 19.58 34.15
N PHE A 7 -5.68 20.92 34.09
CA PHE A 7 -5.61 21.65 32.83
C PHE A 7 -4.37 21.28 32.02
N ALA A 8 -3.20 21.22 32.66
CA ALA A 8 -1.97 20.81 31.99
C ALA A 8 -2.07 19.38 31.43
N ALA A 9 -2.61 18.45 32.21
CA ALA A 9 -2.81 17.06 31.78
C ALA A 9 -3.77 16.97 30.57
N ALA A 10 -4.87 17.72 30.58
CA ALA A 10 -5.83 17.76 29.48
C ALA A 10 -5.20 18.31 28.18
N VAL A 11 -4.37 19.35 28.28
CA VAL A 11 -3.64 19.93 27.14
C VAL A 11 -2.64 18.91 26.59
N THR A 12 -1.83 18.28 27.43
CA THR A 12 -0.85 17.26 26.99
C THR A 12 -1.53 16.07 26.32
N PHE A 13 -2.65 15.60 26.88
CA PHE A 13 -3.43 14.51 26.29
C PHE A 13 -4.04 14.90 24.93
N SER A 14 -4.53 16.13 24.80
CA SER A 14 -5.07 16.64 23.53
C SER A 14 -4.00 16.73 22.44
N ILE A 15 -2.80 17.21 22.79
CA ILE A 15 -1.64 17.24 21.87
C ILE A 15 -1.26 15.82 21.45
N PHE A 16 -1.21 14.89 22.41
CA PHE A 16 -0.93 13.48 22.11
C PHE A 16 -1.93 12.91 21.10
N LEU A 17 -3.23 13.10 21.31
CA LEU A 17 -4.27 12.64 20.38
C LEU A 17 -4.11 13.26 18.98
N MET A 18 -3.81 14.56 18.90
CA MET A 18 -3.60 15.24 17.62
C MET A 18 -2.39 14.68 16.86
N VAL A 19 -1.28 14.42 17.56
CA VAL A 19 -0.08 13.83 16.98
C VAL A 19 -0.35 12.41 16.48
N GLU A 20 -1.04 11.58 17.26
CA GLU A 20 -1.40 10.22 16.85
C GLU A 20 -2.36 10.20 15.65
N PHE A 21 -3.32 11.13 15.61
CA PHE A 21 -4.22 11.28 14.48
C PHE A 21 -3.48 11.67 13.19
N VAL A 22 -2.56 12.63 13.27
CA VAL A 22 -1.74 13.05 12.13
C VAL A 22 -0.86 11.89 11.63
N LYS A 23 -0.23 11.13 12.54
CA LYS A 23 0.52 9.92 12.19
C LYS A 23 -0.37 8.91 11.47
N SER A 24 -1.57 8.65 11.98
CA SER A 24 -2.54 7.74 11.35
C SER A 24 -2.91 8.18 9.94
N ILE A 25 -3.13 9.48 9.69
CA ILE A 25 -3.42 10.00 8.35
C ILE A 25 -2.22 9.81 7.42
N GLN A 26 -1.02 10.17 7.87
CA GLN A 26 0.20 10.02 7.07
C GLN A 26 0.42 8.56 6.66
N GLN A 27 0.24 7.64 7.61
CA GLN A 27 0.31 6.20 7.39
C GLN A 27 -0.72 5.73 6.35
N PHE A 28 -1.97 6.21 6.44
CA PHE A 28 -3.00 5.93 5.45
C PHE A 28 -2.62 6.42 4.04
N LEU A 29 -2.07 7.63 3.92
CA LEU A 29 -1.63 8.18 2.64
C LEU A 29 -0.46 7.38 2.04
N ILE A 30 0.49 6.96 2.86
CA ILE A 30 1.60 6.09 2.44
C ILE A 30 1.05 4.76 1.91
N PHE A 31 0.15 4.13 2.65
CA PHE A 31 -0.49 2.89 2.22
C PHE A 31 -1.20 3.04 0.88
N LYS A 32 -2.01 4.10 0.73
CA LYS A 32 -2.70 4.41 -0.53
C LYS A 32 -1.72 4.52 -1.69
N LYS A 33 -0.62 5.26 -1.51
CA LYS A 33 0.39 5.47 -2.55
C LYS A 33 1.16 4.19 -2.91
N VAL A 34 1.47 3.34 -1.93
CA VAL A 34 2.07 2.01 -2.15
C VAL A 34 1.13 1.14 -2.99
N ARG A 35 -0.14 1.08 -2.60
CA ARG A 35 -1.15 0.29 -3.32
C ARG A 35 -1.31 0.77 -4.76
N GLU A 36 -1.43 2.08 -4.99
CA GLU A 36 -1.52 2.67 -6.33
C GLU A 36 -0.29 2.34 -7.19
N THR A 37 0.91 2.46 -6.61
CA THR A 37 2.17 2.13 -7.30
C THR A 37 2.20 0.67 -7.73
N ILE A 38 1.79 -0.24 -6.85
CA ILE A 38 1.75 -1.68 -7.14
C ILE A 38 0.71 -2.00 -8.20
N LEU A 39 -0.49 -1.41 -8.11
CA LEU A 39 -1.57 -1.58 -9.08
C LEU A 39 -1.12 -1.18 -10.49
N LEU A 40 -0.66 0.07 -10.64
CA LEU A 40 -0.28 0.63 -11.94
C LEU A 40 0.89 -0.13 -12.56
N SER A 41 1.89 -0.47 -11.75
CA SER A 41 3.08 -1.16 -12.21
C SER A 41 2.78 -2.62 -12.59
N SER A 42 1.99 -3.32 -11.78
CA SER A 42 1.55 -4.69 -12.10
C SER A 42 0.73 -4.72 -13.38
N PHE A 43 -0.16 -3.74 -13.58
CA PHE A 43 -0.93 -3.65 -14.81
C PHE A 43 -0.04 -3.41 -16.04
N SER A 44 0.89 -2.45 -15.95
CA SER A 44 1.84 -2.19 -17.04
C SER A 44 2.60 -3.46 -17.45
N TYR A 45 3.05 -4.24 -16.47
CA TYR A 45 3.70 -5.52 -16.69
C TYR A 45 2.77 -6.54 -17.37
N LEU A 46 1.54 -6.70 -16.87
CA LEU A 46 0.57 -7.67 -17.40
C LEU A 46 0.07 -7.30 -18.80
N LYS A 47 0.01 -6.01 -19.14
CA LYS A 47 -0.33 -5.54 -20.48
C LYS A 47 0.73 -5.93 -21.51
N GLN A 48 1.99 -5.97 -21.09
CA GLN A 48 3.13 -6.30 -21.95
C GLN A 48 3.49 -7.79 -21.93
N THR A 49 2.97 -8.55 -20.97
CA THR A 49 3.32 -9.95 -20.74
C THR A 49 2.13 -10.85 -21.04
N PRO A 50 2.24 -11.80 -21.98
CA PRO A 50 1.20 -12.79 -22.22
C PRO A 50 0.87 -13.57 -20.94
N HIS A 51 -0.41 -13.85 -20.72
CA HIS A 51 -0.91 -14.45 -19.47
C HIS A 51 -0.28 -15.80 -19.11
N SER A 52 0.20 -16.56 -20.10
CA SER A 52 0.87 -17.85 -19.92
C SER A 52 2.34 -17.77 -19.46
N ILE A 53 2.93 -16.57 -19.40
CA ILE A 53 4.38 -16.36 -19.20
C ILE A 53 4.65 -15.37 -18.04
N VAL A 54 3.66 -15.12 -17.20
CA VAL A 54 3.83 -14.23 -16.04
C VAL A 54 4.78 -14.87 -15.04
N ASP A 55 5.95 -14.24 -14.87
CA ASP A 55 6.94 -14.61 -13.87
C ASP A 55 6.72 -13.75 -12.61
N LEU A 56 6.28 -14.40 -11.53
CA LEU A 56 6.01 -13.74 -10.25
C LEU A 56 7.28 -13.15 -9.60
N ASN A 57 8.44 -13.78 -9.78
CA ASN A 57 9.69 -13.27 -9.22
C ASN A 57 10.12 -12.01 -9.96
N LYS A 58 10.03 -12.02 -11.29
CA LYS A 58 10.31 -10.84 -12.12
C LYS A 58 9.34 -9.69 -11.81
N LEU A 59 8.05 -9.99 -11.67
CA LEU A 59 7.04 -9.01 -11.25
C LEU A 59 7.37 -8.43 -9.87
N ARG A 60 7.75 -9.27 -8.90
CA ARG A 60 8.16 -8.83 -7.55
C ARG A 60 9.36 -7.90 -7.60
N GLU A 61 10.42 -8.26 -8.32
CA GLU A 61 11.64 -7.43 -8.44
C GLU A 61 11.34 -6.07 -9.07
N MET A 62 10.55 -6.06 -10.15
CA MET A 62 10.12 -4.82 -10.80
C MET A 62 9.32 -3.93 -9.84
N LEU A 63 8.40 -4.50 -9.05
CA LEU A 63 7.61 -3.76 -8.08
C LEU A 63 8.45 -3.18 -6.94
N LEU A 64 9.40 -3.97 -6.41
CA LEU A 64 10.35 -3.47 -5.41
C LEU A 64 11.21 -2.33 -5.98
N GLY A 65 11.65 -2.45 -7.24
CA GLY A 65 12.34 -1.37 -7.96
C GLY A 65 11.50 -0.09 -8.03
N LYS A 66 10.22 -0.19 -8.43
CA LYS A 66 9.29 0.95 -8.49
C LYS A 66 9.01 1.58 -7.13
N LEU A 67 8.88 0.77 -6.08
CA LEU A 67 8.75 1.28 -4.71
C LEU A 67 10.03 2.01 -4.27
N SER A 68 11.21 1.58 -4.72
CA SER A 68 12.46 2.29 -4.46
C SER A 68 12.53 3.64 -5.18
N GLU A 69 12.19 3.68 -6.48
CA GLU A 69 12.15 4.92 -7.29
C GLU A 69 11.24 5.98 -6.67
N THR A 70 10.09 5.55 -6.13
CA THR A 70 9.09 6.41 -5.49
C THR A 70 9.42 6.74 -4.02
N LYS A 71 10.58 6.31 -3.51
CA LYS A 71 11.04 6.45 -2.12
C LYS A 71 10.13 5.76 -1.09
N LEU A 72 9.31 4.80 -1.53
CA LEU A 72 8.40 4.01 -0.69
C LEU A 72 9.06 2.73 -0.13
N SER A 73 10.26 2.36 -0.60
CA SER A 73 11.04 1.22 -0.09
C SER A 73 11.40 1.33 1.40
N LYS A 74 11.38 2.54 1.97
CA LYS A 74 11.54 2.75 3.42
C LYS A 74 10.37 2.18 4.23
N TRP A 75 9.19 2.12 3.61
CA TRP A 75 7.95 1.71 4.26
C TRP A 75 7.67 0.23 4.06
N VAL A 76 7.96 -0.31 2.87
CA VAL A 76 7.74 -1.71 2.50
C VAL A 76 9.08 -2.45 2.42
N ASN A 77 9.28 -3.45 3.28
CA ASN A 77 10.52 -4.22 3.34
C ASN A 77 10.43 -5.56 2.59
N ASP A 78 9.23 -6.07 2.39
CA ASP A 78 8.99 -7.33 1.72
C ASP A 78 7.63 -7.30 1.02
N LEU A 79 7.64 -7.86 -0.19
CA LEU A 79 6.48 -8.04 -1.03
C LEU A 79 6.44 -9.51 -1.44
N LYS A 80 5.37 -10.20 -1.10
CA LYS A 80 5.08 -11.54 -1.59
C LYS A 80 3.89 -11.49 -2.54
N ILE A 81 4.01 -12.20 -3.65
CA ILE A 81 2.98 -12.28 -4.68
C ILE A 81 2.58 -13.75 -4.80
N THR A 82 1.28 -14.05 -4.75
CA THR A 82 0.78 -15.40 -5.01
C THR A 82 -0.36 -15.37 -6.03
N TRP A 83 -0.42 -16.41 -6.85
CA TRP A 83 -1.54 -16.67 -7.75
C TRP A 83 -2.75 -17.19 -6.96
N GLN A 84 -3.93 -16.61 -7.18
CA GLN A 84 -5.18 -17.05 -6.53
C GLN A 84 -6.11 -17.82 -7.45
N SER A 85 -6.16 -17.49 -8.74
CA SER A 85 -7.01 -18.19 -9.72
C SER A 85 -6.40 -18.14 -11.12
N SER A 86 -6.55 -19.24 -11.86
CA SER A 86 -6.21 -19.35 -13.29
C SER A 86 -7.28 -18.74 -14.19
N ASP A 87 -8.54 -18.73 -13.74
CA ASP A 87 -9.71 -18.44 -14.57
C ASP A 87 -10.02 -16.94 -14.61
N ALA A 88 -9.59 -16.22 -13.56
CA ALA A 88 -9.50 -14.78 -13.52
C ALA A 88 -8.12 -14.45 -12.96
N ILE A 89 -7.31 -13.70 -13.69
CA ILE A 89 -5.97 -13.31 -13.24
C ILE A 89 -6.12 -12.47 -11.97
N GLN A 90 -5.89 -13.15 -10.85
CA GLN A 90 -6.02 -12.64 -9.50
C GLN A 90 -4.70 -12.86 -8.79
N PHE A 91 -4.03 -11.75 -8.51
CA PHE A 91 -2.81 -11.74 -7.73
C PHE A 91 -3.11 -11.28 -6.33
N VAL A 92 -2.48 -11.95 -5.38
CA VAL A 92 -2.52 -11.58 -3.98
C VAL A 92 -1.18 -10.96 -3.65
N PHE A 93 -1.20 -9.70 -3.25
CA PHE A 93 -0.02 -8.98 -2.79
C PHE A 93 -0.05 -8.92 -1.26
N GLU A 94 0.96 -9.52 -0.64
CA GLU A 94 1.20 -9.45 0.78
C GLU A 94 2.39 -8.53 1.03
N LEU A 95 2.12 -7.39 1.66
CA LEU A 95 3.11 -6.38 2.00
C LEU A 95 3.43 -6.44 3.49
N LYS A 96 4.71 -6.44 3.80
CA LYS A 96 5.20 -6.18 5.14
C LYS A 96 5.71 -4.75 5.20
N PHE A 97 5.19 -4.00 6.16
CA PHE A 97 5.63 -2.65 6.43
C PHE A 97 6.54 -2.63 7.67
N ASN A 98 7.53 -1.74 7.68
CA ASN A 98 8.51 -1.65 8.78
C ASN A 98 7.86 -1.11 10.07
N GLU A 99 7.11 -0.03 9.95
CA GLU A 99 6.58 0.74 11.09
C GLU A 99 5.07 0.55 11.29
N LEU A 100 4.43 -0.20 10.39
CA LEU A 100 2.99 -0.45 10.40
C LEU A 100 2.71 -1.92 10.69
N LYS A 101 2.05 -2.17 11.83
CA LYS A 101 1.31 -3.42 12.08
C LYS A 101 -0.17 -3.13 11.82
N PRO A 102 -0.91 -3.98 11.08
CA PRO A 102 -0.59 -5.36 10.70
C PRO A 102 0.03 -5.53 9.29
N LYS A 103 0.38 -6.78 8.95
CA LYS A 103 0.70 -7.19 7.57
C LYS A 103 -0.52 -6.89 6.68
N TYR A 104 -0.31 -6.21 5.56
CA TYR A 104 -1.39 -5.84 4.65
C TYR A 104 -1.44 -6.83 3.49
N LYS A 105 -2.65 -7.32 3.21
CA LYS A 105 -2.94 -8.22 2.11
C LYS A 105 -4.02 -7.59 1.25
N PHE A 106 -3.78 -7.49 -0.04
CA PHE A 106 -4.83 -7.11 -0.98
C PHE A 106 -4.76 -7.96 -2.24
N VAL A 107 -5.93 -8.16 -2.84
CA VAL A 107 -6.11 -8.90 -4.08
C VAL A 107 -6.28 -7.89 -5.20
N ILE A 108 -5.63 -8.13 -6.34
CA ILE A 108 -5.88 -7.42 -7.57
C ILE A 108 -6.44 -8.44 -8.56
N GLY A 109 -7.71 -8.27 -8.95
CA GLY A 109 -8.28 -8.95 -10.10
C GLY A 109 -8.23 -8.03 -11.32
N LEU A 110 -8.09 -8.59 -12.53
CA LEU A 110 -8.15 -7.79 -13.77
C LEU A 110 -9.45 -6.97 -13.91
N LYS A 111 -10.53 -7.37 -13.24
CA LYS A 111 -11.83 -6.67 -13.27
C LYS A 111 -11.80 -5.31 -12.55
N ASP A 112 -10.88 -5.11 -11.60
CA ASP A 112 -10.74 -3.85 -10.84
C ASP A 112 -10.08 -2.72 -11.67
N ILE A 113 -9.64 -3.04 -12.90
CA ILE A 113 -8.84 -2.17 -13.77
C ILE A 113 -9.71 -1.17 -14.52
N GLU A 114 -10.84 -1.62 -15.08
CA GLU A 114 -11.74 -0.75 -15.85
C GLU A 114 -12.25 0.42 -15.00
N GLU A 115 -12.51 0.18 -13.71
CA GLU A 115 -13.00 1.21 -12.80
C GLU A 115 -11.91 2.27 -12.47
N ILE A 116 -10.65 1.85 -12.35
CA ILE A 116 -9.53 2.76 -12.04
C ILE A 116 -9.12 3.59 -13.26
N VAL A 117 -9.05 2.96 -14.44
CA VAL A 117 -8.72 3.66 -15.70
C VAL A 117 -9.79 4.70 -16.04
N ASN A 118 -11.07 4.40 -15.83
CA ASN A 118 -12.15 5.35 -16.04
C ASN A 118 -12.12 6.53 -15.04
N LYS A 119 -11.59 6.33 -13.83
CA LYS A 119 -11.40 7.41 -12.84
C LYS A 119 -10.15 8.26 -13.08
N ALA A 120 -9.12 7.73 -13.72
CA ALA A 120 -7.88 8.46 -13.99
C ALA A 120 -7.96 9.34 -15.25
N ASN A 121 -8.88 9.03 -16.17
CA ASN A 121 -9.11 9.73 -17.42
C ASN A 121 -10.36 10.64 -17.40
N GLY A 122 -11.01 10.78 -16.24
CA GLY A 122 -12.20 11.61 -16.02
C GLY A 122 -11.91 12.82 -15.16
#